data_AF-A0A356F9I8-F1
#
_entry.id   AF-A0A356F9I8-F1
#
_cell.length_a   1.000
_cell.length_b   1.000
_cell.length_c   1.000
_cell.angle_alpha   90.00
_cell.angle_beta   90.00
_cell.angle_gamma   90.00
#
_symmetry.space_group_name_H-M   'P 1'
#
loop_
_entity.id
_entity.type
_entity.pdbx_description
1 polymer ?
#
loop_
_entity_poly.entity_id
_entity_poly.type
_entity_poly.pdbx_seq_one_letter_code
_entity_poly.pdbx_strand_id
1 'polypeptide(L)' 'MSQIPIYTDKLFLEHDTGLRHPERPARLEASIEALKKSGSLSKQLHWTTGRSATRKEILRCHKADLFELVEKT' A
#
# COMPACT_ATOMS: atom_id res chain seq x y z
N MET A 1 -19.23 -3.04 -17.94
CA MET A 1 -17.75 -3.06 -18.05
C MET A 1 -17.19 -3.36 -16.68
N SER A 2 -16.37 -4.41 -16.53
CA SER A 2 -15.70 -4.71 -15.26
C SER A 2 -14.62 -3.66 -14.99
N GLN A 3 -14.66 -3.05 -13.80
CA GLN A 3 -13.61 -2.14 -13.32
C GLN A 3 -12.56 -2.94 -12.55
N ILE A 4 -11.29 -2.65 -12.77
CA ILE A 4 -10.16 -3.30 -12.11
C ILE A 4 -9.79 -2.46 -10.88
N PRO A 5 -10.01 -2.96 -9.65
CA PRO A 5 -9.69 -2.19 -8.46
C PRO A 5 -8.18 -2.09 -8.27
N ILE A 6 -7.71 -0.87 -8.00
CA ILE A 6 -6.33 -0.58 -7.57
C ILE A 6 -6.40 0.00 -6.17
N TYR A 7 -5.80 -0.71 -5.21
CA TYR A 7 -5.74 -0.28 -3.82
C TYR A 7 -4.50 0.58 -3.59
N THR A 8 -4.71 1.81 -3.17
CA THR A 8 -3.63 2.73 -2.80
C THR A 8 -4.12 3.69 -1.72
N ASP A 9 -3.20 4.18 -0.90
CA ASP A 9 -3.47 5.24 0.08
C ASP A 9 -2.32 6.25 0.09
N LYS A 10 -2.59 7.49 0.49
CA LYS A 10 -1.54 8.51 0.68
C LYS A 10 -0.58 8.12 1.79
N LEU A 11 -1.08 7.41 2.81
CA LEU A 11 -0.28 6.90 3.92
C LEU A 11 0.88 6.00 3.46
N PHE A 12 0.73 5.32 2.32
CA PHE A 12 1.79 4.45 1.79
C PHE A 12 3.03 5.24 1.34
N LEU A 13 2.86 6.53 1.04
CA LEU A 13 3.95 7.43 0.66
C LEU A 13 4.71 8.00 1.87
N GLU A 14 4.15 7.84 3.08
CA GLU A 14 4.76 8.29 4.32
C GLU A 14 5.71 7.24 4.92
N HIS A 15 5.92 6.11 4.23
CA HIS A 15 6.81 5.06 4.70
C HIS A 15 8.27 5.52 4.71
N ASP A 16 8.78 5.79 5.92
CA ASP A 16 10.19 6.10 6.17
C ASP A 16 10.94 4.85 6.65
N THR A 17 11.82 4.33 5.79
CA THR A 17 12.69 3.20 6.09
C THR A 17 14.05 3.60 6.66
N GLY A 18 14.29 4.90 6.88
CA GLY A 18 15.53 5.45 7.40
C GLY A 18 16.57 5.80 6.33
N LEU A 19 17.63 6.48 6.79
CA LEU A 19 18.67 7.05 5.94
C LEU A 19 19.45 5.98 5.17
N ARG A 20 19.63 6.20 3.85
CA ARG A 20 20.34 5.31 2.89
C ARG A 20 19.63 3.97 2.63
N HIS A 21 18.40 3.79 3.09
CA HIS A 21 17.65 2.59 2.75
C HIS A 21 17.25 2.60 1.26
N PRO A 22 17.38 1.47 0.53
CA PRO A 22 17.08 1.42 -0.90
C PRO A 22 15.58 1.46 -1.21
N GLU A 23 14.73 0.99 -0.29
CA GLU A 23 13.28 1.13 -0.43
C GLU A 23 12.88 2.59 -0.20
N ARG A 24 12.12 3.16 -1.15
CA ARG A 24 11.70 4.56 -1.12
C ARG A 24 10.26 4.71 -1.65
N PRO A 25 9.47 5.66 -1.12
CA PRO A 25 8.13 5.97 -1.61
C PRO A 25 8.03 6.22 -3.12
N ALA A 26 9.10 6.76 -3.72
CA ALA A 26 9.21 7.03 -5.16
C ALA A 26 8.88 5.82 -6.06
N ARG A 27 9.07 4.59 -5.57
CA ARG A 27 8.67 3.37 -6.30
C ARG A 27 7.15 3.31 -6.52
N LEU A 28 6.38 3.68 -5.51
CA LEU A 28 4.92 3.72 -5.59
C LEU A 28 4.45 4.86 -6.49
N GLU A 29 5.04 6.05 -6.35
CA GLU A 29 4.76 7.20 -7.20
C GLU A 29 4.95 6.88 -8.68
N ALA A 30 6.10 6.29 -9.03
CA ALA A 30 6.40 5.89 -10.41
C ALA A 30 5.37 4.88 -10.95
N SER A 31 4.99 3.90 -10.14
CA SER A 31 4.01 2.87 -10.51
C SER A 31 2.60 3.46 -10.72
N ILE A 32 2.17 4.32 -9.80
CA ILE A 32 0.87 5.00 -9.86
C ILE A 32 0.80 5.92 -11.10
N GLU A 33 1.86 6.69 -11.37
CA GLU A 33 1.92 7.58 -12.53
C GLU A 33 1.93 6.82 -13.85
N ALA A 34 2.65 5.69 -13.93
CA ALA A 34 2.63 4.82 -15.10
C ALA A 34 1.22 4.25 -15.36
N LEU A 35 0.53 3.79 -14.31
CA LEU A 35 -0.84 3.27 -14.41
C LEU A 35 -1.84 4.34 -14.86
N LYS A 36 -1.75 5.57 -14.32
CA LYS A 36 -2.61 6.68 -14.76
C LYS A 36 -2.38 7.04 -16.24
N LYS A 37 -1.16 6.90 -16.74
CA LYS A 37 -0.76 7.23 -18.12
C LYS A 37 -0.91 6.06 -19.10
N SER A 38 -1.44 4.91 -18.68
CA SER A 38 -1.55 3.67 -19.47
C SER A 38 -2.64 3.64 -20.55
N GLY A 39 -3.05 4.80 -21.07
CA GLY A 39 -3.99 4.90 -22.21
C GLY A 39 -5.37 4.29 -21.94
N SER A 40 -5.77 3.28 -22.71
CA SER A 40 -7.07 2.62 -22.57
C SER A 40 -7.21 1.80 -21.29
N LEU A 41 -6.10 1.37 -20.69
CA LEU A 41 -6.10 0.65 -19.42
C LEU A 41 -6.53 1.56 -18.27
N SER A 42 -6.06 2.80 -18.21
CA SER A 42 -6.36 3.71 -17.10
C SER A 42 -7.87 3.98 -16.92
N LYS A 43 -8.63 3.92 -18.01
CA LYS A 43 -10.11 4.06 -18.02
C LYS A 43 -10.85 2.86 -17.41
N GLN A 44 -10.16 1.73 -17.25
CA GLN A 44 -10.70 0.51 -16.65
C GLN A 44 -10.29 0.39 -15.18
N LEU A 45 -9.38 1.25 -14.68
CA LEU A 45 -8.90 1.20 -13.31
C LEU A 45 -9.84 1.98 -12.38
N HIS A 46 -10.21 1.35 -11.28
CA HIS A 46 -10.94 1.96 -10.19
C HIS A 46 -10.03 2.11 -8.97
N TRP A 47 -9.61 3.34 -8.71
CA TRP A 47 -8.74 3.66 -7.58
C TRP A 47 -9.56 3.68 -6.29
N THR A 48 -9.13 2.93 -5.29
CA THR A 48 -9.79 2.82 -3.99
C THR A 48 -8.77 2.67 -2.87
N THR A 49 -9.21 2.89 -1.63
CA THR A 49 -8.40 2.63 -0.43
C THR A 49 -8.90 1.38 0.29
N GLY A 50 -7.99 0.71 0.99
CA GLY A 50 -8.33 -0.43 1.86
C GLY A 50 -8.71 0.04 3.26
N ARG A 51 -9.46 -0.79 3.99
CA ARG A 51 -9.56 -0.61 5.44
C ARG A 51 -8.27 -1.07 6.13
N SER A 52 -8.01 -0.54 7.32
CA SER A 52 -6.99 -1.11 8.21
C SER A 52 -7.27 -2.59 8.50
N ALA A 53 -6.20 -3.40 8.52
CA ALA A 53 -6.28 -4.79 8.94
C ALA A 53 -6.55 -4.85 10.45
N THR A 54 -7.41 -5.77 10.87
CA THR A 54 -7.70 -5.94 12.31
C THR A 54 -6.60 -6.76 12.98
N ARG A 55 -6.41 -6.59 14.31
CA ARG A 55 -5.50 -7.44 15.09
C ARG A 55 -5.74 -8.93 14.85
N LYS A 56 -7.00 -9.36 14.83
CA LYS A 56 -7.38 -10.76 14.57
C LYS A 56 -6.87 -11.26 13.21
N GLU A 57 -6.86 -10.42 12.18
CA GLU A 57 -6.40 -10.79 10.85
C GLU A 57 -4.88 -10.86 10.76
N ILE A 58 -4.17 -9.90 11.37
CA ILE A 58 -2.70 -9.91 11.41
C ILE A 58 -2.20 -11.13 12.19
N LEU A 59 -2.86 -11.48 13.30
CA LEU A 59 -2.51 -12.65 14.11
C LEU A 59 -2.82 -14.00 13.47
N ARG A 60 -3.42 -14.05 12.27
CA ARG A 60 -3.50 -15.31 11.49
C ARG A 60 -2.13 -15.74 10.98
N CYS A 61 -1.21 -14.81 10.76
CA CYS A 61 0.11 -15.06 10.19
C CYS A 61 1.25 -14.70 11.14
N HIS A 62 1.03 -13.78 12.08
CA HIS A 62 2.06 -13.25 12.96
C HIS A 62 1.80 -13.63 14.43
N LYS A 63 2.88 -13.75 15.20
CA LYS A 63 2.79 -13.94 16.65
C LYS A 63 2.35 -12.63 17.33
N ALA A 64 1.71 -12.76 18.49
CA ALA A 64 1.17 -11.63 19.24
C ALA A 64 2.26 -10.69 19.78
N ASP A 65 3.41 -11.24 20.20
CA ASP A 65 4.56 -10.48 20.67
C ASP A 65 5.12 -9.53 19.60
N LEU A 66 5.25 -10.00 18.35
CA LEU A 66 5.69 -9.17 17.23
C LEU A 66 4.68 -8.06 16.90
N PHE A 67 3.38 -8.38 16.90
CA PHE A 67 2.34 -7.37 16.68
C PHE A 67 2.41 -6.26 17.74
N GLU A 68 2.50 -6.62 19.01
CA GLU A 68 2.55 -5.69 20.14
C GLU A 68 3.84 -4.86 20.17
N LEU A 69 4.94 -5.39 19.64
CA LEU A 69 6.18 -4.64 19.47
C LEU A 69 6.01 -3.51 18.44
N VAL A 70 5.43 -3.83 17.28
CA VAL A 70 5.26 -2.88 16.17
C VAL A 70 4.17 -1.85 16.46
N GLU A 71 3.12 -2.20 17.20
CA GLU A 71 2.05 -1.25 17.56
C GLU A 71 2.53 -0.13 18.50
N LYS A 72 3.68 -0.31 19.18
CA LYS A 72 4.24 0.65 20.14
C LYS A 72 5.27 1.61 19.54
N THR A 73 5.68 1.40 18.29
CA THR A 73 6.67 2.25 17.57
C THR A 73 5.97 3.30 16.72
#